data_AF-A0A7Y2T2R3-F1
#
_entry.id   AF-A0A7Y2T2R3-F1
#
_cell.length_a   1.000
_cell.length_b   1.000
_cell.length_c   1.000
_cell.angle_alpha   90.00
_cell.angle_beta   90.00
_cell.angle_gamma   90.00
#
_symmetry.space_group_name_H-M   'P 1'
#
loop_
_entity.id
_entity.type
_entity.pdbx_description
1 polymer ?
#
loop_
_entity_poly.entity_id
_entity_poly.type
_entity_poly.pdbx_seq_one_letter_code
_entity_poly.pdbx_strand_id
1 'polypeptide(L)'
;SVDSLKASGKAEELDWELTNQVKKALAAGIDVTHLDAHMGAAVSRTDFLAAYMRVGLAFELPVLLDQRIFEISDPEVKNLINDNTVVMNNILSMGPQDFEAGADGFYEKILKDLPAGLNCLLIHLAYEDQEMKAITAGHSYWAADWRQADFDFFMSEKCRALLERENIILISWRELRDGISRNK
;
A
#
# COMPACT_ATOMS: atom_id res chain seq x y z
N SER A 1 8.15 -11.38 -12.70
CA SER A 1 7.57 -10.03 -12.85
C SER A 1 6.06 -10.11 -12.70
N VAL A 2 5.39 -8.97 -12.49
CA VAL A 2 3.92 -8.91 -12.47
C VAL A 2 3.33 -9.39 -13.80
N ASP A 3 3.96 -9.10 -14.93
CA ASP A 3 3.46 -9.55 -16.25
C ASP A 3 3.46 -11.07 -16.40
N SER A 4 4.51 -11.74 -15.92
CA SER A 4 4.56 -13.20 -15.91
C SER A 4 3.49 -13.80 -15.00
N LEU A 5 3.25 -13.18 -13.84
CA LEU A 5 2.19 -13.60 -12.92
C LEU A 5 0.81 -13.40 -13.57
N LYS A 6 0.55 -12.25 -14.20
CA LYS A 6 -0.70 -12.00 -14.94
C LYS A 6 -0.94 -13.06 -16.02
N ALA A 7 0.11 -13.42 -16.76
CA ALA A 7 0.01 -14.34 -17.89
C ALA A 7 -0.20 -15.80 -17.49
N SER A 8 0.39 -16.24 -16.38
CA SER A 8 0.48 -17.68 -16.05
C SER A 8 -0.06 -18.05 -14.67
N GLY A 9 -0.30 -17.08 -13.78
CA GLY A 9 -0.77 -17.32 -12.42
C GLY A 9 -2.22 -17.80 -12.39
N LYS A 10 -2.52 -18.66 -11.42
CA LYS A 10 -3.87 -19.17 -11.14
C LYS A 10 -4.38 -18.58 -9.84
N ALA A 11 -5.64 -18.13 -9.84
CA ALA A 11 -6.23 -17.49 -8.66
C ALA A 11 -6.28 -18.41 -7.43
N GLU A 12 -6.51 -19.71 -7.62
CA GLU A 12 -6.53 -20.70 -6.52
C GLU A 12 -5.15 -20.86 -5.86
N GLU A 13 -4.08 -20.90 -6.67
CA GLU A 13 -2.71 -20.97 -6.16
C GLU A 13 -2.32 -19.66 -5.45
N LEU A 14 -2.80 -18.52 -5.97
CA LEU A 14 -2.60 -17.20 -5.35
C LEU A 14 -3.29 -17.11 -3.99
N ASP A 15 -4.55 -17.54 -3.89
CA ASP A 15 -5.32 -17.54 -2.63
C ASP A 15 -4.61 -18.34 -1.53
N TRP A 16 -4.12 -19.53 -1.89
CA TRP A 16 -3.36 -20.38 -1.00
C TRP A 16 -2.03 -19.75 -0.57
N GLU A 17 -1.29 -19.17 -1.51
CA GLU A 17 0.00 -18.50 -1.24
C GLU A 17 -0.18 -17.26 -0.35
N LEU A 18 -1.13 -16.37 -0.68
CA LEU A 18 -1.44 -15.18 0.12
C LEU A 18 -1.84 -15.55 1.55
N THR A 19 -2.69 -16.57 1.71
CA THR A 19 -3.06 -17.12 3.02
C THR A 19 -1.82 -17.57 3.82
N ASN A 20 -0.87 -18.25 3.18
CA ASN A 20 0.33 -18.73 3.83
C ASN A 20 1.30 -17.60 4.21
N GLN A 21 1.38 -16.53 3.42
CA GLN A 21 2.16 -15.34 3.77
C GLN A 21 1.61 -14.67 5.03
N VAL A 22 0.29 -14.52 5.16
CA VAL A 22 -0.34 -13.99 6.37
C VAL A 22 -0.07 -14.90 7.58
N LYS A 23 -0.27 -16.22 7.43
CA LYS A 23 0.04 -17.20 8.50
C LYS A 23 1.51 -17.12 8.93
N LYS A 24 2.44 -16.97 7.99
CA LYS A 24 3.86 -16.85 8.29
C LYS A 24 4.17 -15.59 9.10
N ALA A 25 3.56 -14.45 8.76
CA ALA A 25 3.71 -13.21 9.54
C ALA A 25 3.17 -13.38 10.96
N LEU A 26 1.95 -13.94 11.11
CA LEU A 26 1.35 -14.22 12.41
C LEU A 26 2.20 -15.19 13.26
N ALA A 27 2.72 -16.26 12.65
CA ALA A 27 3.60 -17.22 13.32
C ALA A 27 4.93 -16.61 13.77
N ALA A 28 5.40 -15.54 13.11
CA ALA A 28 6.55 -14.75 13.51
C ALA A 28 6.23 -13.73 14.63
N GLY A 29 5.00 -13.71 15.17
CA GLY A 29 4.57 -12.77 16.20
C GLY A 29 4.27 -11.36 15.66
N ILE A 30 4.16 -11.19 14.35
CA ILE A 30 3.77 -9.92 13.74
C ILE A 30 2.26 -9.76 13.90
N ASP A 31 1.86 -8.66 14.51
CA ASP A 31 0.47 -8.24 14.57
C ASP A 31 0.08 -7.60 13.23
N VAL A 32 -0.45 -8.43 12.32
CA VAL A 32 -0.85 -7.99 10.98
C VAL A 32 -2.07 -7.08 11.10
N THR A 33 -1.94 -5.85 10.59
CA THR A 33 -2.98 -4.81 10.73
C THR A 33 -3.73 -4.54 9.44
N HIS A 34 -3.14 -4.86 8.29
CA HIS A 34 -3.71 -4.69 6.96
C HIS A 34 -2.92 -5.54 5.98
N LEU A 35 -3.41 -5.61 4.74
CA LEU A 35 -2.68 -6.17 3.61
C LEU A 35 -2.49 -5.11 2.52
N ASP A 36 -1.40 -5.23 1.78
CA ASP A 36 -1.14 -4.52 0.53
C ASP A 36 -0.74 -5.52 -0.57
N ALA A 37 -0.44 -5.00 -1.77
CA ALA A 37 0.00 -5.81 -2.89
C ALA A 37 1.25 -5.21 -3.52
N HIS A 38 2.40 -5.83 -3.31
CA HIS A 38 3.67 -5.39 -3.90
C HIS A 38 3.55 -5.27 -5.44
N MET A 39 3.94 -4.11 -5.99
CA MET A 39 3.78 -3.75 -7.41
C MET A 39 2.35 -3.94 -7.97
N GLY A 40 1.34 -3.97 -7.09
CA GLY A 40 -0.04 -4.28 -7.45
C GLY A 40 -0.26 -5.72 -7.95
N ALA A 41 0.64 -6.66 -7.65
CA ALA A 41 0.60 -8.03 -8.18
C ALA A 41 -0.75 -8.74 -7.90
N ALA A 42 -1.25 -8.64 -6.67
CA ALA A 42 -2.49 -9.27 -6.26
C ALA A 42 -3.75 -8.52 -6.74
N VAL A 43 -3.63 -7.29 -7.25
CA VAL A 43 -4.76 -6.51 -7.81
C VAL A 43 -4.69 -6.42 -9.34
N SER A 44 -3.80 -7.21 -9.94
CA SER A 44 -3.41 -7.09 -11.33
C SER A 44 -4.40 -7.73 -12.32
N ARG A 45 -5.32 -8.56 -11.80
CA ARG A 45 -6.48 -9.19 -12.46
C ARG A 45 -7.64 -9.25 -11.45
N THR A 46 -8.89 -9.30 -11.91
CA THR A 46 -10.06 -9.31 -11.02
C THR A 46 -10.15 -10.58 -10.16
N ASP A 47 -9.77 -11.73 -10.70
CA ASP A 47 -9.73 -12.99 -9.96
C ASP A 47 -8.62 -13.02 -8.88
N PHE A 48 -7.50 -12.33 -9.13
CA PHE A 48 -6.46 -12.12 -8.12
C PHE A 48 -6.91 -11.14 -7.04
N LEU A 49 -7.59 -10.07 -7.43
CA LEU A 49 -8.17 -9.11 -6.50
C LEU A 49 -9.20 -9.78 -5.58
N ALA A 50 -10.05 -10.65 -6.13
CA ALA A 50 -11.00 -11.44 -5.35
C ALA A 50 -10.28 -12.33 -4.32
N ALA A 51 -9.21 -13.04 -4.71
CA ALA A 51 -8.40 -13.83 -3.79
C ALA A 51 -7.80 -12.98 -2.66
N TYR A 52 -7.22 -11.83 -3.01
CA TYR A 52 -6.68 -10.87 -2.07
C TYR A 52 -7.72 -10.35 -1.07
N MET A 53 -8.93 -10.01 -1.54
CA MET A 53 -10.05 -9.59 -0.68
C MET A 53 -10.56 -10.73 0.20
N ARG A 54 -10.67 -11.97 -0.30
CA ARG A 54 -11.05 -13.14 0.50
C ARG A 54 -10.08 -13.39 1.64
N VAL A 55 -8.78 -13.29 1.40
CA VAL A 55 -7.75 -13.41 2.45
C VAL A 55 -7.93 -12.29 3.49
N GLY A 56 -8.13 -11.04 3.07
CA GLY A 56 -8.45 -9.94 3.99
C GLY A 56 -9.63 -10.25 4.90
N LEU A 57 -10.76 -10.69 4.33
CA LEU A 57 -11.96 -11.05 5.09
C LEU A 57 -11.72 -12.23 6.05
N ALA A 58 -11.00 -13.27 5.60
CA ALA A 58 -10.74 -14.47 6.39
C ALA A 58 -9.90 -14.19 7.66
N PHE A 59 -9.03 -13.18 7.60
CA PHE A 59 -8.20 -12.75 8.73
C PHE A 59 -8.70 -11.48 9.42
N GLU A 60 -9.88 -10.97 9.03
CA GLU A 60 -10.44 -9.71 9.52
C GLU A 60 -9.48 -8.50 9.35
N LEU A 61 -8.77 -8.50 8.22
CA LEU A 61 -7.81 -7.46 7.86
C LEU A 61 -8.38 -6.54 6.77
N PRO A 62 -8.29 -5.22 6.94
CA PRO A 62 -8.50 -4.32 5.81
C PRO A 62 -7.41 -4.55 4.76
N VAL A 63 -7.79 -4.41 3.50
CA VAL A 63 -6.88 -4.54 2.36
C VAL A 63 -6.81 -3.19 1.66
N LEU A 64 -5.62 -2.80 1.18
CA LEU A 64 -5.45 -1.50 0.52
C LEU A 64 -6.26 -1.44 -0.79
N LEU A 65 -7.32 -0.64 -0.79
CA LEU A 65 -8.22 -0.36 -1.91
C LEU A 65 -8.49 1.15 -2.00
N ASP A 66 -8.88 1.62 -3.18
CA ASP A 66 -9.42 2.97 -3.38
C ASP A 66 -10.72 2.95 -4.19
N GLN A 67 -11.26 4.13 -4.48
CA GLN A 67 -12.56 4.33 -5.13
C GLN A 67 -12.75 3.53 -6.44
N ARG A 68 -11.67 3.15 -7.13
CA ARG A 68 -11.73 2.33 -8.36
C ARG A 68 -12.37 0.98 -8.13
N ILE A 69 -12.40 0.48 -6.89
CA ILE A 69 -13.07 -0.78 -6.53
C ILE A 69 -14.54 -0.79 -6.94
N PHE A 70 -15.22 0.35 -6.88
CA PHE A 70 -16.64 0.46 -7.22
C PHE A 70 -16.92 0.46 -8.73
N GLU A 71 -15.89 0.67 -9.56
CA GLU A 71 -15.97 0.62 -11.02
C GLU A 71 -15.81 -0.81 -11.55
N ILE A 72 -15.37 -1.76 -10.70
CA ILE A 72 -15.16 -3.15 -11.07
C ILE A 72 -16.52 -3.87 -11.19
N SER A 73 -16.77 -4.44 -12.37
CA SER A 73 -18.02 -5.13 -12.70
C SER A 73 -18.02 -6.64 -12.37
N ASP A 74 -16.86 -7.18 -11.99
CA ASP A 74 -16.69 -8.58 -11.62
C ASP A 74 -17.62 -8.95 -10.45
N PRO A 75 -18.56 -9.91 -10.61
CA PRO A 75 -19.55 -10.23 -9.59
C PRO A 75 -18.94 -10.72 -8.28
N GLU A 76 -17.81 -11.44 -8.35
CA GLU A 76 -17.15 -11.96 -7.16
C GLU A 76 -16.57 -10.81 -6.34
N VAL A 77 -15.81 -9.92 -6.99
CA VAL A 77 -15.26 -8.71 -6.34
C VAL A 77 -16.38 -7.89 -5.69
N LYS A 78 -17.48 -7.65 -6.41
CA LYS A 78 -18.62 -6.88 -5.89
C LYS A 78 -19.25 -7.52 -4.65
N ASN A 79 -19.37 -8.84 -4.63
CA ASN A 79 -19.97 -9.58 -3.50
C ASN A 79 -19.06 -9.60 -2.25
N LEU A 80 -17.77 -9.32 -2.41
CA LEU A 80 -16.81 -9.25 -1.29
C LEU A 80 -16.82 -7.87 -0.61
N ILE A 81 -17.34 -6.83 -1.27
CA ILE A 81 -17.49 -5.49 -0.68
C ILE A 81 -18.66 -5.50 0.31
N ASN A 82 -18.41 -4.97 1.51
CA ASN A 82 -19.38 -4.88 2.60
C ASN A 82 -19.11 -3.63 3.46
N ASP A 83 -19.94 -3.41 4.49
CA ASP A 83 -19.84 -2.23 5.39
C ASP A 83 -18.49 -2.10 6.12
N ASN A 84 -17.74 -3.19 6.19
CA ASN A 84 -16.42 -3.28 6.82
C ASN A 84 -15.26 -3.04 5.83
N THR A 85 -15.56 -2.77 4.56
CA THR A 85 -14.54 -2.54 3.52
C THR A 85 -13.98 -1.13 3.64
N VAL A 86 -12.69 -1.02 3.96
CA VAL A 86 -11.97 0.26 3.94
C VAL A 86 -11.62 0.62 2.52
N VAL A 87 -12.03 1.81 2.10
CA VAL A 87 -11.73 2.36 0.77
C VAL A 87 -11.10 3.72 0.93
N MET A 88 -9.86 3.85 0.45
CA MET A 88 -9.15 5.13 0.41
C MET A 88 -9.84 6.06 -0.59
N ASN A 89 -9.89 7.35 -0.27
CA ASN A 89 -10.23 8.39 -1.23
C ASN A 89 -9.13 8.48 -2.30
N ASN A 90 -7.86 8.46 -1.90
CA ASN A 90 -6.73 8.51 -2.82
C ASN A 90 -5.58 7.61 -2.33
N ILE A 91 -4.92 6.95 -3.27
CA ILE A 91 -3.60 6.34 -3.08
C ILE A 91 -2.61 7.18 -3.87
N LEU A 92 -1.65 7.76 -3.17
CA LEU A 92 -0.64 8.66 -3.69
C LEU A 92 0.73 7.99 -3.60
N SER A 93 1.61 8.29 -4.56
CA SER A 93 3.00 7.84 -4.55
C SER A 93 3.82 8.76 -5.42
N MET A 94 5.09 8.94 -5.09
CA MET A 94 6.04 9.55 -6.01
C MET A 94 6.20 8.68 -7.26
N GLY A 95 6.19 9.32 -8.44
CA GLY A 95 6.48 8.69 -9.73
C GLY A 95 7.88 9.07 -10.25
N PRO A 96 8.38 8.39 -11.30
CA PRO A 96 9.69 8.67 -11.90
C PRO A 96 9.96 10.15 -12.20
N GLN A 97 9.00 10.84 -12.82
CA GLN A 97 9.13 12.25 -13.18
C GLN A 97 9.19 13.16 -11.95
N ASP A 98 8.47 12.79 -10.89
CA ASP A 98 8.47 13.53 -9.62
C ASP A 98 9.82 13.39 -8.91
N PHE A 99 10.39 12.18 -8.93
CA PHE A 99 11.71 11.92 -8.37
C PHE A 99 12.81 12.70 -9.12
N GLU A 100 12.76 12.69 -10.45
CA GLU A 100 13.67 13.48 -11.29
C GLU A 100 13.54 14.98 -11.04
N ALA A 101 12.35 15.47 -10.69
CA ALA A 101 12.08 16.86 -10.32
C ALA A 101 12.48 17.19 -8.87
N GLY A 102 12.68 16.19 -8.02
CA GLY A 102 13.11 16.30 -6.63
C GLY A 102 12.04 15.91 -5.61
N ALA A 103 12.33 14.86 -4.84
CA ALA A 103 11.43 14.28 -3.84
C ALA A 103 10.94 15.30 -2.79
N ASP A 104 11.83 16.16 -2.29
CA ASP A 104 11.49 17.15 -1.26
C ASP A 104 10.38 18.12 -1.70
N GLY A 105 10.47 18.63 -2.93
CA GLY A 105 9.46 19.52 -3.50
C GLY A 105 8.15 18.79 -3.82
N PHE A 106 8.24 17.55 -4.30
CA PHE A 106 7.08 16.71 -4.55
C PHE A 106 6.27 16.45 -3.27
N TYR A 107 6.93 15.99 -2.20
CA TYR A 107 6.24 15.66 -0.95
C TYR A 107 5.69 16.91 -0.26
N GLU A 108 6.43 18.04 -0.27
CA GLU A 108 5.90 19.30 0.25
C GLU A 108 4.61 19.71 -0.48
N LYS A 109 4.58 19.56 -1.81
CA LYS A 109 3.39 19.87 -2.60
C LYS A 109 2.24 18.93 -2.27
N ILE A 110 2.49 17.62 -2.20
CA ILE A 110 1.43 16.64 -1.87
C ILE A 110 0.80 16.93 -0.51
N LEU A 111 1.61 17.24 0.51
CA LEU A 111 1.08 17.48 1.86
C LEU A 111 0.27 18.79 1.91
N LYS A 112 0.67 19.85 1.19
CA LYS A 112 -0.11 21.10 1.10
C LYS A 112 -1.42 20.96 0.31
N ASP A 113 -1.39 20.15 -0.75
CA ASP A 113 -2.52 19.99 -1.67
C ASP A 113 -3.40 18.78 -1.29
N LEU A 114 -3.19 18.16 -0.12
CA LEU A 114 -3.84 16.90 0.23
C LEU A 114 -5.38 17.07 0.30
N PRO A 115 -6.17 16.34 -0.50
CA PRO A 115 -7.61 16.49 -0.49
C PRO A 115 -8.21 15.95 0.81
N ALA A 116 -9.36 16.50 1.21
CA ALA A 116 -10.11 15.98 2.36
C ALA A 116 -10.51 14.52 2.13
N GLY A 117 -10.34 13.69 3.16
CA GLY A 117 -10.68 12.28 3.14
C GLY A 117 -9.59 11.39 3.69
N LEU A 118 -9.80 10.08 3.54
CA LEU A 118 -8.87 9.05 3.91
C LEU A 118 -7.88 8.82 2.75
N ASN A 119 -6.64 9.29 2.90
CA ASN A 119 -5.61 9.18 1.87
C ASN A 119 -4.48 8.27 2.33
N CYS A 120 -3.90 7.49 1.41
CA CYS A 120 -2.73 6.66 1.66
C CYS A 120 -1.57 7.14 0.76
N LEU A 121 -0.50 7.66 1.37
CA LEU A 121 0.73 8.01 0.66
C LEU A 121 1.74 6.86 0.81
N LEU A 122 2.07 6.20 -0.30
CA LEU A 122 3.03 5.10 -0.35
C LEU A 122 4.45 5.67 -0.45
N ILE A 123 5.34 5.20 0.43
CA ILE A 123 6.73 5.65 0.57
C ILE A 123 7.64 4.44 0.76
N HIS A 124 8.91 4.56 0.38
CA HIS A 124 9.85 3.45 0.37
C HIS A 124 11.13 3.82 1.13
N LEU A 125 11.10 3.83 2.46
CA LEU A 125 12.26 4.27 3.24
C LEU A 125 13.37 3.21 3.25
N ALA A 126 14.61 3.61 2.98
CA ALA A 126 15.82 2.83 3.28
C ALA A 126 17.07 3.72 3.23
N TYR A 127 18.16 3.26 3.84
CA TYR A 127 19.46 3.86 3.64
C TYR A 127 20.03 3.52 2.26
N GLU A 128 20.77 4.44 1.66
CA GLU A 128 21.50 4.23 0.40
C GLU A 128 22.80 3.41 0.60
N ASP A 129 22.71 2.30 1.32
CA ASP A 129 23.85 1.45 1.64
C ASP A 129 24.13 0.39 0.56
N GLN A 130 25.18 -0.41 0.79
CA GLN A 130 25.58 -1.46 -0.15
C GLN A 130 24.53 -2.57 -0.28
N GLU A 131 23.80 -2.87 0.78
CA GLU A 131 22.77 -3.91 0.77
C GLU A 131 21.59 -3.46 -0.09
N MET A 132 21.10 -2.23 0.12
CA MET A 132 20.00 -1.69 -0.67
C MET A 132 20.38 -1.53 -2.14
N LYS A 133 21.61 -1.08 -2.44
CA LYS A 133 22.13 -1.03 -3.82
C LYS A 133 22.16 -2.40 -4.49
N ALA A 134 22.45 -3.46 -3.73
CA ALA A 134 22.43 -4.83 -4.24
C ALA A 134 20.99 -5.33 -4.46
N ILE A 135 20.07 -5.05 -3.54
CA ILE A 135 18.65 -5.43 -3.64
C ILE A 135 18.00 -4.77 -4.86
N THR A 136 18.28 -3.49 -5.10
CA THR A 136 17.69 -2.72 -6.20
C THR A 136 18.57 -2.70 -7.45
N ALA A 137 19.55 -3.59 -7.56
CA ALA A 137 20.44 -3.64 -8.72
C ALA A 137 19.63 -3.79 -10.01
N GLY A 138 19.97 -3.00 -11.04
CA GLY A 138 19.29 -3.01 -12.33
C GLY A 138 17.94 -2.29 -12.37
N HIS A 139 17.53 -1.60 -11.30
CA HIS A 139 16.34 -0.76 -11.28
C HIS A 139 16.74 0.72 -11.33
N SER A 140 16.11 1.49 -12.22
CA SER A 140 16.37 2.94 -12.34
C SER A 140 15.50 3.80 -11.42
N TYR A 141 14.40 3.25 -10.91
CA TYR A 141 13.46 3.92 -10.01
C TYR A 141 13.11 3.01 -8.84
N TRP A 142 12.67 3.58 -7.72
CA TRP A 142 12.57 2.89 -6.42
C TRP A 142 13.88 2.24 -5.96
N ALA A 143 15.01 2.72 -6.50
CA ALA A 143 16.35 2.28 -6.20
C ALA A 143 16.84 2.87 -4.86
N ALA A 144 18.08 2.55 -4.46
CA ALA A 144 18.61 2.93 -3.16
C ALA A 144 18.57 4.45 -2.89
N ASP A 145 18.86 5.27 -3.90
CA ASP A 145 18.87 6.74 -3.84
C ASP A 145 17.46 7.32 -3.67
N TRP A 146 16.48 6.77 -4.38
CA TRP A 146 15.07 7.08 -4.17
C TRP A 146 14.66 6.83 -2.73
N ARG A 147 15.03 5.66 -2.19
CA ARG A 147 14.62 5.25 -0.85
C ARG A 147 15.26 6.10 0.25
N GLN A 148 16.49 6.56 0.00
CA GLN A 148 17.17 7.54 0.83
C GLN A 148 16.48 8.90 0.77
N ALA A 149 16.04 9.35 -0.41
CA ALA A 149 15.31 10.60 -0.56
C ALA A 149 13.98 10.58 0.20
N ASP A 150 13.25 9.45 0.16
CA ASP A 150 12.06 9.27 1.00
C ASP A 150 12.45 9.34 2.49
N PHE A 151 13.50 8.63 2.91
CA PHE A 151 13.96 8.63 4.30
C PHE A 151 14.29 10.05 4.79
N ASP A 152 15.07 10.79 4.01
CA ASP A 152 15.51 12.14 4.36
C ASP A 152 14.32 13.09 4.53
N PHE A 153 13.32 13.01 3.65
CA PHE A 153 12.12 13.83 3.77
C PHE A 153 11.28 13.45 5.00
N PHE A 154 10.88 12.18 5.12
CA PHE A 154 9.92 11.76 6.15
C PHE A 154 10.50 11.74 7.57
N MET A 155 11.82 11.69 7.70
CA MET A 155 12.51 11.80 9.00
C MET A 155 12.93 13.24 9.35
N SER A 156 12.64 14.22 8.48
CA SER A 156 13.01 15.63 8.70
C SER A 156 12.05 16.38 9.64
N GLU A 157 12.58 17.41 10.31
CA GLU A 157 11.76 18.41 11.01
C GLU A 157 10.82 19.16 10.06
N LYS A 158 11.20 19.29 8.79
CA LYS A 158 10.36 19.91 7.75
C LYS A 158 9.05 19.14 7.58
N CYS A 159 9.11 17.82 7.42
CA CYS A 159 7.92 16.98 7.28
C CYS A 159 7.03 17.08 8.53
N ARG A 160 7.61 17.01 9.73
CA ARG A 160 6.86 17.21 10.99
C ARG A 160 6.11 18.55 11.00
N ALA A 161 6.81 19.65 10.71
CA ALA A 161 6.21 20.98 10.69
C ALA A 161 5.13 21.14 9.60
N LEU A 162 5.27 20.45 8.46
CA LEU A 162 4.25 20.44 7.41
C LEU A 162 2.98 19.74 7.87
N LEU A 163 3.10 18.54 8.47
CA LEU A 163 1.94 17.80 8.98
C LEU A 163 1.16 18.63 10.02
N GLU A 164 1.87 19.30 10.93
CA GLU A 164 1.25 20.18 11.93
C GLU A 164 0.58 21.40 11.29
N ARG A 165 1.27 22.10 10.38
CA ARG A 165 0.74 23.32 9.76
C ARG A 165 -0.49 23.06 8.89
N GLU A 166 -0.47 21.97 8.13
CA GLU A 166 -1.57 21.58 7.24
C GLU A 166 -2.67 20.79 8.00
N ASN A 167 -2.54 20.62 9.33
CA ASN A 167 -3.47 19.87 10.19
C ASN A 167 -3.77 18.45 9.67
N ILE A 168 -2.73 17.76 9.18
CA ILE A 168 -2.86 16.40 8.67
C ILE A 168 -2.88 15.43 9.84
N ILE A 169 -3.96 14.66 9.94
CA ILE A 169 -4.13 13.65 10.97
C ILE A 169 -3.56 12.34 10.44
N LEU A 170 -2.47 11.88 11.06
CA LEU A 170 -1.95 10.54 10.82
C LEU A 170 -2.83 9.52 11.53
N ILE A 171 -3.27 8.50 10.80
CA ILE A 171 -3.97 7.35 11.34
C ILE A 171 -3.22 6.07 10.97
N SER A 172 -3.35 5.05 11.81
CA SER A 172 -2.76 3.75 11.56
C SER A 172 -3.77 2.77 10.99
N TRP A 173 -3.29 1.80 10.23
CA TRP A 173 -4.08 0.64 9.81
C TRP A 173 -4.62 -0.19 10.96
N ARG A 174 -3.93 -0.17 12.11
CA ARG A 174 -4.42 -0.77 13.35
C ARG A 174 -5.73 -0.13 13.80
N GLU A 175 -5.80 1.20 13.81
CA GLU A 175 -7.03 1.92 14.17
C GLU A 175 -8.16 1.60 13.21
N LEU A 176 -7.86 1.50 11.91
CA LEU A 176 -8.84 1.10 10.88
C LEU A 176 -9.35 -0.33 11.12
N ARG A 177 -8.46 -1.31 11.24
CA ARG A 177 -8.79 -2.72 11.52
C ARG A 177 -9.61 -2.85 12.79
N ASP A 178 -9.17 -2.22 13.87
CA ASP A 178 -9.83 -2.30 15.17
C ASP A 178 -11.20 -1.60 15.14
N GLY A 179 -11.35 -0.51 14.41
CA GLY A 179 -12.64 0.15 14.20
C GLY A 179 -13.64 -0.74 13.46
N ILE A 180 -13.19 -1.46 12.43
CA ILE A 180 -14.00 -2.43 11.69
C ILE A 180 -14.40 -3.62 12.56
N SER A 181 -13.43 -4.17 13.31
CA SER A 181 -13.62 -5.41 14.06
C SER A 181 -14.45 -5.24 15.33
N ARG A 182 -14.40 -4.06 15.96
CA ARG A 182 -15.11 -3.76 17.22
C ARG A 182 -16.53 -3.26 17.02
N ASN A 183 -16.94 -2.93 15.79
CA ASN A 183 -18.30 -2.52 15.44
C ASN A 183 -19.23 -3.70 15.06
N LYS A 184 -18.83 -4.94 15.37
CA LYS A 184 -19.65 -6.15 15.23
C LYS A 184 -20.52 -6.42 16.45
#